data_AF-A0A661WC43-F1
#
_entry.id   AF-A0A661WC43-F1
#
_cell.length_a   1.000
_cell.length_b   1.000
_cell.length_c   1.000
_cell.angle_alpha   90.00
_cell.angle_beta   90.00
_cell.angle_gamma   90.00
#
_symmetry.space_group_name_H-M   'P 1'
#
loop_
_entity.id
_entity.type
_entity.pdbx_description
1 polymer ?
#
loop_
_entity_poly.entity_id
_entity_poly.type
_entity_poly.pdbx_seq_one_letter_code
_entity_poly.pdbx_strand_id
1 'polypeptide(L)' 'MSDIMVPITIKHLIAWIVQEYQSEKTIFGIPEEKFYYKKDDSSFQVFGEKCETPLGPAAGPHTQVAQNLAA' A
#
# COMPACT_ATOMS: atom_id res chain seq x y z
N MET A 1 9.25 -10.50 14.24
CA MET A 1 8.52 -11.01 13.06
C MET A 1 8.58 -12.52 13.15
N SER A 2 7.43 -13.20 13.12
CA SER A 2 7.40 -14.66 12.99
C SER A 2 7.76 -15.02 11.54
N ASP A 3 8.46 -16.14 11.32
CA ASP A 3 8.79 -16.64 9.97
C ASP A 3 7.53 -17.15 9.22
N ILE A 4 6.39 -17.20 9.90
CA ILE A 4 5.11 -17.63 9.36
C ILE A 4 4.29 -16.40 8.98
N MET A 5 4.07 -16.22 7.68
CA MET A 5 3.10 -15.25 7.20
C MET A 5 1.69 -15.81 7.32
N VAL A 6 0.83 -15.08 8.01
CA VAL A 6 -0.59 -15.41 8.12
C VAL A 6 -1.38 -14.45 7.23
N PRO A 7 -2.10 -14.95 6.21
CA PRO A 7 -2.86 -14.08 5.32
C PRO A 7 -4.03 -13.44 6.07
N ILE A 8 -4.26 -12.14 5.83
CA ILE A 8 -5.49 -11.47 6.23
C ILE A 8 -6.48 -11.51 5.08
N THR A 9 -7.76 -11.68 5.40
CA THR A 9 -8.82 -11.56 4.39
C THR A 9 -8.93 -10.10 3.93
N ILE A 10 -9.25 -9.86 2.65
CA ILE A 10 -9.47 -8.51 2.12
C ILE A 10 -10.52 -7.70 2.92
N LYS A 11 -11.57 -8.35 3.42
CA LYS A 11 -12.59 -7.72 4.26
C LYS A 11 -12.01 -7.10 5.52
N HIS A 12 -11.19 -7.87 6.24
CA HIS A 12 -10.50 -7.38 7.44
C HIS A 12 -9.49 -6.29 7.10
N LEU A 13 -8.78 -6.40 5.96
CA LEU A 13 -7.84 -5.36 5.52
C LEU A 13 -8.54 -4.01 5.33
N ILE A 14 -9.65 -4.00 4.59
CA ILE A 14 -10.45 -2.79 4.33
C ILE A 14 -11.03 -2.24 5.63
N ALA A 15 -11.57 -3.10 6.49
CA ALA A 15 -12.12 -2.68 7.78
C ALA A 15 -11.05 -2.00 8.64
N TRP A 16 -9.84 -2.54 8.69
CA TRP A 16 -8.71 -1.94 9.41
C TRP A 16 -8.36 -0.56 8.81
N ILE A 17 -8.12 -0.47 7.50
CA ILE A 17 -7.79 0.80 6.82
C ILE A 17 -8.80 1.90 7.18
N VAL A 18 -10.10 1.59 7.07
CA VAL A 18 -11.16 2.58 7.31
C VAL A 18 -11.25 2.97 8.79
N GLN A 19 -11.16 1.99 9.70
CA GLN A 19 -11.29 2.25 11.14
C GLN A 19 -10.11 3.07 11.65
N GLU A 20 -8.88 2.66 11.32
CA GLU A 20 -7.65 3.35 11.74
C GLU A 20 -7.60 4.78 11.20
N TYR A 21 -7.96 4.97 9.93
CA TYR A 21 -7.97 6.30 9.34
C TYR A 21 -9.04 7.22 9.97
N GLN A 22 -10.17 6.67 10.42
CA GLN A 22 -11.20 7.43 11.12
C GLN A 22 -10.79 7.85 12.53
N SER A 23 -10.12 6.96 13.28
CA SER A 23 -9.73 7.21 14.68
C SER A 23 -8.43 7.98 14.82
N GLU A 24 -7.42 7.65 14.00
CA GLU A 24 -6.02 8.02 14.24
C GLU A 24 -5.40 8.81 13.08
N LYS A 25 -6.10 8.94 11.95
CA LYS A 25 -5.57 9.53 10.70
C LYS A 25 -4.31 8.81 10.22
N THR A 26 -4.26 7.51 10.43
CA THR A 26 -3.18 6.64 9.95
C THR A 26 -3.75 5.47 9.15
N ILE A 27 -2.93 4.89 8.28
CA ILE A 27 -3.20 3.61 7.62
C ILE A 27 -1.96 2.73 7.82
N PHE A 28 -2.13 1.56 8.44
CA PHE A 28 -1.04 0.64 8.81
C PHE A 28 0.09 1.33 9.60
N GLY A 29 -0.26 2.29 10.46
CA GLY A 29 0.68 3.08 11.26
C GLY A 29 1.38 4.21 10.51
N ILE A 30 1.02 4.47 9.26
CA ILE A 30 1.56 5.57 8.46
C ILE A 30 0.63 6.78 8.63
N PRO A 31 1.13 7.91 9.16
CA PRO A 31 0.33 9.12 9.32
C PRO A 31 -0.08 9.75 7.98
N GLU A 32 -1.26 10.36 7.93
CA GLU A 32 -1.83 11.01 6.74
C GLU A 32 -0.88 12.05 6.11
N GLU A 33 -0.12 12.79 6.92
CA GLU A 33 0.84 13.78 6.42
C GLU A 33 1.99 13.17 5.59
N LYS A 34 2.20 11.85 5.68
CA LYS A 34 3.18 11.11 4.89
C LYS A 34 2.59 10.44 3.66
N PHE A 35 1.27 10.50 3.46
CA PHE A 35 0.64 9.91 2.30
C PHE A 35 1.11 10.60 1.03
N TYR A 36 1.49 9.77 0.06
CA TYR A 36 1.87 10.26 -1.24
C TYR A 36 0.63 10.56 -2.07
N TYR A 37 0.45 11.84 -2.38
CA TYR A 37 -0.52 12.30 -3.37
C TYR A 37 0.21 12.90 -4.54
N LYS A 38 0.03 12.28 -5.70
CA LYS A 38 0.56 12.81 -6.94
C LYS A 38 -0.16 14.12 -7.30
N LYS A 39 0.61 15.13 -7.72
CA LYS A 39 0.10 16.50 -7.99
C LYS A 39 -0.07 16.83 -9.48
N ASP A 40 0.37 15.94 -10.36
CA ASP A 40 0.36 16.15 -11.81
C ASP A 40 -0.22 14.94 -12.54
N ASP A 41 -0.55 15.15 -13.82
CA ASP A 41 -1.12 14.13 -14.71
C ASP A 41 -0.06 13.37 -15.52
N SER A 42 1.22 13.47 -15.16
CA SER A 42 2.28 12.77 -15.90
C SER A 42 2.03 11.26 -15.88
N SER A 43 2.59 10.52 -16.82
CA SER A 43 2.54 9.05 -16.73
C SER A 43 3.65 8.46 -17.57
N PHE A 44 3.97 7.21 -17.28
CA PHE A 44 5.01 6.44 -17.95
C PHE A 44 4.38 5.22 -18.60
N GLN A 45 4.93 4.79 -19.73
CA GLN A 45 4.60 3.49 -20.30
C GLN A 45 5.67 2.49 -19.92
N VAL A 46 5.26 1.40 -19.29
CA VAL A 46 6.14 0.30 -18.90
C VAL A 46 5.52 -0.99 -19.42
N PHE A 47 6.23 -1.69 -20.31
CA PHE A 47 5.75 -2.92 -20.97
C PHE A 47 4.38 -2.80 -21.66
N GLY A 48 4.03 -1.61 -22.18
CA GLY A 48 2.75 -1.33 -22.83
C GLY A 48 1.63 -0.90 -21.88
N GLU A 49 1.88 -0.92 -20.57
CA GLU A 49 0.94 -0.48 -19.54
C GLU A 49 1.23 0.94 -19.08
N LYS A 50 0.17 1.68 -18.70
CA LYS A 50 0.28 3.04 -18.15
C LYS A 50 0.54 2.97 -16.65
N CYS A 51 1.62 3.62 -16.20
CA CYS A 51 1.99 3.76 -14.78
C CYS A 51 1.98 5.24 -14.37
N GLU A 52 1.42 5.54 -13.20
CA GLU A 52 1.40 6.92 -12.69
C GLU A 52 2.73 7.34 -12.07
N THR A 53 3.50 6.41 -11.50
CA THR A 53 4.77 6.68 -10.85
C THR A 53 5.85 5.74 -11.39
N PRO A 54 7.11 6.20 -11.52
CA PRO A 54 8.23 5.33 -11.88
C PRO A 54 8.73 4.51 -10.67
N LEU A 55 8.12 4.65 -9.50
CA LEU A 55 8.44 3.93 -8.28
C LEU A 55 7.45 2.77 -8.07
N GLY A 56 7.97 1.63 -7.65
CA GLY A 56 7.17 0.47 -7.26
C GLY A 56 7.96 -0.44 -6.32
N PRO A 57 7.29 -1.33 -5.59
CA PRO A 57 7.97 -2.22 -4.67
C PRO A 57 8.79 -3.27 -5.46
N ALA A 58 9.98 -3.58 -4.97
CA ALA A 58 10.80 -4.64 -5.56
C ALA A 58 10.21 -6.02 -5.22
N ALA A 59 10.32 -6.97 -6.16
CA ALA A 59 9.96 -8.37 -5.89
C ALA A 59 10.85 -8.93 -4.77
N GLY A 60 10.24 -9.43 -3.69
CA GLY A 60 10.98 -9.91 -2.52
C GLY A 60 10.07 -10.22 -1.33
N PRO A 61 10.65 -10.48 -0.13
CA PRO A 61 9.87 -10.81 1.06
C PRO A 61 8.81 -9.77 1.43
N HIS A 62 9.12 -8.49 1.20
CA HIS A 62 8.19 -7.39 1.43
C HIS A 62 7.05 -7.28 0.39
N THR A 63 6.97 -8.15 -0.61
CA THR A 63 5.85 -8.20 -1.56
C THR A 63 5.09 -9.52 -1.54
N GLN A 64 5.29 -10.33 -0.48
CA GLN A 64 4.67 -11.66 -0.35
C GLN A 64 3.20 -11.62 0.07
N VAL A 65 2.75 -10.57 0.77
CA VAL A 65 1.36 -10.42 1.21
C VAL A 65 0.81 -9.04 0.86
N ALA A 66 -0.51 -8.98 0.63
CA ALA A 66 -1.18 -7.75 0.20
C ALA A 66 -1.01 -6.58 1.18
N GLN A 67 -0.92 -6.85 2.50
CA GLN A 67 -0.67 -5.79 3.48
C GLN A 67 0.64 -5.05 3.22
N ASN A 68 1.68 -5.77 2.79
CA ASN A 68 2.98 -5.18 2.54
C ASN A 68 3.02 -4.35 1.25
N LEU A 69 2.03 -4.51 0.37
CA LEU A 69 1.88 -3.69 -0.85
C LEU A 69 1.05 -2.43 -0.61
N ALA A 70 0.15 -2.48 0.39
CA ALA A 70 -0.77 -1.39 0.69
C ALA A 70 -0.24 -0.42 1.77
N ALA A 71 0.75 -0.85 2.56
CA ALA A 71 1.52 -0.02 3.48
C ALA A 71 2.61 0.76 2.74
#